data_AF-A0A484N5A1-F1
#
_entry.id   AF-A0A484N5A1-F1
#
_cell.length_a   1.000
_cell.length_b   1.000
_cell.length_c   1.000
_cell.angle_alpha   90.00
_cell.angle_beta   90.00
_cell.angle_gamma   90.00
#
_symmetry.space_group_name_H-M   'P 1'
#
loop_
_entity.id
_entity.type
_entity.pdbx_description
1 polymer ?
#
loop_
_entity_poly.entity_id
_entity_poly.type
_entity_poly.pdbx_seq_one_letter_code
_entity_poly.pdbx_strand_id
1 'polypeptide(L)'
;MSRGGSQHRIRRFFERVLTNEKLCNSVIIWRSYIAYELDITCDTSATKRVFFRAVHACPWSKRLWLDGFLKLNTFLSAKELSDLQEVMRDKELNLRTDIYEILLQDEVEC
;
A
#
# COMPACT_ATOMS: atom_id res chain seq x y z
N MET A 1 6.04 21.68 19.01
CA MET A 1 6.29 20.32 19.54
C MET A 1 6.76 19.42 18.40
N SER A 2 7.86 18.69 18.60
CA SER A 2 8.71 18.12 17.54
C SER A 2 8.06 16.96 16.74
N ARG A 3 7.22 17.28 15.76
CA ARG A 3 6.58 16.29 14.86
C ARG A 3 7.60 15.51 14.02
N GLY A 4 8.68 16.15 13.56
CA GLY A 4 9.73 15.49 12.77
C GLY A 4 10.48 14.41 13.56
N GLY A 5 10.77 14.66 14.85
CA GLY A 5 11.49 13.71 15.70
C GLY A 5 10.73 12.41 15.96
N SER A 6 9.40 12.46 16.08
CA SER A 6 8.56 11.25 16.19
C SER A 6 8.47 10.49 14.87
N GLN A 7 8.42 11.19 13.73
CA GLN A 7 8.30 10.56 12.42
C GLN A 7 9.49 9.66 12.08
N HIS A 8 10.71 10.16 12.29
CA HIS A 8 11.92 9.38 12.06
C HIS A 8 12.00 8.14 12.96
N ARG A 9 11.52 8.23 14.21
CA ARG A 9 11.50 7.09 15.14
C ARG A 9 10.51 6.01 14.68
N ILE A 10 9.32 6.41 14.22
CA ILE A 10 8.30 5.46 13.77
C ILE A 10 8.75 4.78 12.45
N ARG A 11 9.27 5.54 11.49
CA ARG A 11 9.88 4.96 10.27
C ARG A 11 10.98 3.97 10.62
N ARG A 12 11.91 4.34 11.51
CA ARG A 12 12.98 3.45 11.96
C ARG A 12 12.45 2.19 12.66
N PHE A 13 11.36 2.29 13.41
CA PHE A 13 10.71 1.14 14.03
C PHE A 13 10.20 0.17 12.97
N PHE A 14 9.44 0.65 11.98
CA PHE A 14 8.97 -0.19 10.88
C PHE A 14 10.12 -0.82 10.10
N GLU A 15 11.14 -0.05 9.70
CA GLU A 15 12.29 -0.60 8.97
C GLU A 15 13.04 -1.67 9.78
N ARG A 16 13.17 -1.49 11.09
CA ARG A 16 13.78 -2.50 11.97
C ARG A 16 12.93 -3.76 12.05
N VAL A 17 11.61 -3.63 12.15
CA VAL A 17 10.67 -4.76 12.15
C VAL A 17 10.76 -5.53 10.83
N LEU A 18 10.82 -4.81 9.70
CA LEU A 18 10.93 -5.38 8.35
C LEU A 18 12.30 -5.99 8.05
N THR A 19 13.32 -5.76 8.88
CA THR A 19 14.61 -6.46 8.78
C THR A 19 14.50 -7.94 9.19
N ASN A 20 13.47 -8.30 9.96
CA ASN A 20 13.23 -9.68 10.36
C ASN A 20 12.47 -10.44 9.27
N GLU A 21 13.06 -11.52 8.76
CA GLU A 21 12.51 -12.36 7.67
C GLU A 21 11.09 -12.90 7.93
N LYS A 22 10.71 -13.12 9.20
CA LYS A 22 9.35 -13.57 9.53
C LYS A 22 8.34 -12.43 9.48
N LEU A 23 8.76 -11.22 9.85
CA LEU A 23 7.89 -10.06 9.97
C LEU A 23 7.79 -9.28 8.66
N CYS A 24 8.79 -9.35 7.79
CA CYS A 24 8.75 -8.75 6.46
C CYS A 24 7.71 -9.40 5.54
N ASN A 25 7.28 -10.63 5.84
CA ASN A 25 6.19 -11.31 5.14
C ASN A 25 4.81 -11.05 5.78
N SER A 26 4.73 -10.21 6.82
CA SER A 26 3.48 -9.89 7.48
C SER A 26 2.77 -8.74 6.77
N VAL A 27 1.65 -9.08 6.14
CA VAL A 27 0.76 -8.13 5.46
C VAL A 27 0.28 -7.02 6.40
N ILE A 28 0.02 -7.34 7.67
CA ILE A 28 -0.52 -6.36 8.63
C ILE A 28 0.51 -5.25 8.89
N ILE A 29 1.79 -5.60 9.05
CA ILE A 29 2.85 -4.64 9.30
C ILE A 29 2.98 -3.67 8.11
N TRP A 30 2.96 -4.20 6.89
CA TRP A 30 3.00 -3.37 5.68
C TRP A 30 1.79 -2.45 5.57
N ARG A 31 0.57 -2.95 5.79
CA ARG A 31 -0.66 -2.14 5.76
C ARG A 31 -0.61 -1.01 6.78
N SER A 32 -0.12 -1.28 8.00
CA SER A 32 0.07 -0.26 9.03
C SER A 32 1.13 0.76 8.65
N TYR A 33 2.24 0.35 8.01
CA TYR A 33 3.28 1.28 7.57
C TYR A 33 2.79 2.18 6.44
N ILE A 34 2.09 1.63 5.46
CA ILE A 34 1.49 2.40 4.35
C ILE A 34 0.47 3.40 4.89
N ALA A 35 -0.43 2.98 5.79
CA ALA A 35 -1.40 3.88 6.42
C ALA A 35 -0.71 4.98 7.23
N TYR A 36 0.38 4.66 7.93
CA TYR A 36 1.16 5.67 8.64
C TYR A 36 1.76 6.72 7.71
N GLU A 37 2.36 6.31 6.59
CA GLU A 37 2.93 7.24 5.62
C GLU A 37 1.85 8.10 4.95
N LEU A 38 0.70 7.50 4.62
CA LEU A 38 -0.41 8.17 3.96
C LEU A 38 -1.17 9.12 4.88
N ASP A 39 -1.60 8.65 6.05
CA ASP A 39 -2.55 9.35 6.91
C ASP A 39 -1.86 10.29 7.91
N ILE A 40 -0.65 9.93 8.37
CA ILE A 40 0.06 10.71 9.42
C ILE A 40 1.11 11.63 8.81
N THR A 41 1.91 11.13 7.86
CA THR A 41 2.96 11.96 7.23
C THR A 41 2.49 12.67 5.98
N CYS A 42 1.40 12.20 5.36
CA CYS A 42 0.89 12.67 4.07
C CYS A 42 1.96 12.69 2.96
N ASP A 43 2.95 11.78 3.07
CA ASP A 43 4.06 11.66 2.13
C ASP A 43 3.69 10.61 1.09
N THR A 44 3.09 11.06 0.00
CA THR A 44 2.67 10.19 -1.11
C THR A 44 3.86 9.48 -1.76
N SER A 45 5.03 10.12 -1.80
CA SER A 45 6.25 9.53 -2.35
C SER A 45 6.73 8.35 -1.50
N ALA A 46 6.74 8.50 -0.17
CA ALA A 46 7.11 7.44 0.75
C ALA A 46 6.07 6.32 0.73
N THR A 47 4.78 6.68 0.71
CA THR A 47 3.68 5.72 0.61
C THR A 47 3.84 4.82 -0.63
N LYS A 48 4.09 5.41 -1.82
CA LYS A 48 4.37 4.65 -3.05
C LYS A 48 5.55 3.70 -2.87
N ARG A 49 6.69 4.19 -2.36
CA ARG A 49 7.89 3.36 -2.14
C ARG A 49 7.61 2.19 -1.20
N VAL A 50 6.91 2.43 -0.08
CA VAL A 50 6.57 1.39 0.89
C VAL A 50 5.59 0.38 0.29
N PHE A 51 4.59 0.83 -0.45
CA PHE A 51 3.65 -0.06 -1.13
C PHE A 51 4.32 -0.99 -2.13
N PHE A 52 5.19 -0.47 -3.00
CA PHE A 52 5.92 -1.31 -3.96
C PHE A 52 6.78 -2.36 -3.24
N ARG A 53 7.45 -1.99 -2.16
CA ARG A 53 8.19 -2.96 -1.32
C ARG A 53 7.26 -4.01 -0.72
N ALA A 54 6.08 -3.60 -0.24
CA ALA A 54 5.11 -4.49 0.37
C ALA A 54 4.59 -5.54 -0.61
N VAL A 55 4.27 -5.17 -1.85
CA VAL A 55 3.77 -6.11 -2.86
C VAL A 55 4.86 -7.08 -3.32
N HIS A 56 6.13 -6.65 -3.33
CA HIS A 56 7.26 -7.55 -3.58
C HIS A 56 7.49 -8.54 -2.44
N ALA A 57 7.30 -8.11 -1.18
CA ALA A 57 7.47 -8.97 -0.02
C ALA A 57 6.29 -9.93 0.20
N CYS A 58 5.05 -9.48 -0.10
CA CYS A 58 3.82 -10.22 0.14
C CYS A 58 2.96 -10.36 -1.13
N PRO A 59 3.48 -10.97 -2.22
CA PRO A 59 2.77 -11.04 -3.50
C PRO A 59 1.45 -11.82 -3.43
N TRP A 60 1.30 -12.76 -2.48
CA TRP A 60 0.09 -13.57 -2.31
C TRP A 60 -1.10 -12.83 -1.70
N SER A 61 -0.91 -11.63 -1.15
CA SER A 61 -1.96 -10.94 -0.39
C SER A 61 -2.83 -10.07 -1.28
N LYS A 62 -3.92 -10.64 -1.80
CA LYS A 62 -4.91 -9.88 -2.60
C LYS A 62 -5.39 -8.60 -1.90
N ARG A 63 -5.59 -8.66 -0.57
CA ARG A 63 -6.05 -7.50 0.21
C ARG A 63 -5.02 -6.38 0.28
N LEU A 64 -3.72 -6.69 0.35
CA LEU A 64 -2.66 -5.68 0.32
C LEU A 64 -2.67 -4.92 -1.01
N TRP A 65 -2.79 -5.67 -2.11
CA TRP A 65 -2.86 -5.11 -3.46
C TRP A 65 -4.09 -4.22 -3.65
N LEU A 66 -5.27 -4.71 -3.26
CA LEU A 66 -6.52 -3.94 -3.33
C LEU A 66 -6.46 -2.65 -2.51
N ASP A 67 -6.03 -2.73 -1.26
CA ASP A 67 -5.89 -1.57 -0.38
C ASP A 67 -4.96 -0.52 -0.99
N GLY A 68 -3.81 -0.95 -1.54
CA GLY A 68 -2.89 -0.02 -2.17
C GLY A 68 -3.40 0.52 -3.49
N PHE A 69 -4.08 -0.29 -4.31
CA PHE A 69 -4.69 0.17 -5.56
C PHE A 69 -5.72 1.27 -5.27
N LEU A 70 -6.64 1.05 -4.34
CA LEU A 70 -7.65 2.03 -3.95
C LEU A 70 -7.01 3.29 -3.34
N LYS A 71 -6.09 3.14 -2.39
CA LYS A 71 -5.45 4.27 -1.71
C LYS A 71 -4.50 5.08 -2.59
N LEU A 72 -3.89 4.44 -3.59
CA LEU A 72 -2.92 5.07 -4.47
C LEU A 72 -3.53 5.55 -5.79
N ASN A 73 -4.76 5.14 -6.13
CA ASN A 73 -5.48 5.61 -7.33
C ASN A 73 -5.57 7.14 -7.39
N THR A 74 -5.67 7.79 -6.23
CA THR A 74 -5.75 9.26 -6.11
C THR A 74 -4.43 9.98 -6.37
N PHE A 75 -3.28 9.28 -6.35
CA PHE A 75 -1.94 9.89 -6.48
C PHE A 75 -1.04 9.24 -7.54
N LEU A 76 -1.42 8.09 -8.10
CA LEU A 76 -0.73 7.42 -9.20
C LEU A 76 -1.28 7.90 -10.53
N SER A 77 -0.39 8.01 -11.52
CA SER A 77 -0.81 8.22 -12.91
C SER A 77 -1.52 6.98 -13.46
N ALA A 78 -2.37 7.19 -14.47
CA ALA A 78 -3.03 6.09 -15.18
C ALA A 78 -2.03 5.04 -15.73
N LYS A 79 -0.82 5.48 -16.10
CA LYS A 79 0.26 4.58 -16.52
C LYS A 79 0.74 3.69 -15.37
N GLU A 80 1.08 4.28 -14.22
CA GLU A 80 1.53 3.51 -13.05
C GLU A 80 0.46 2.52 -12.57
N LEU A 81 -0.82 2.90 -12.65
CA LEU A 81 -1.94 2.00 -12.32
C LEU A 81 -2.08 0.86 -13.33
N SER A 82 -1.91 1.12 -14.62
CA SER A 82 -1.90 0.09 -15.66
C SER A 82 -0.75 -0.89 -15.48
N ASP A 83 0.46 -0.38 -15.21
CA ASP A 83 1.64 -1.20 -14.95
C ASP A 83 1.42 -2.06 -13.69
N LEU A 84 0.85 -1.48 -12.63
CA LEU A 84 0.50 -2.20 -11.40
C LEU A 84 -0.55 -3.30 -11.65
N GLN A 85 -1.55 -3.00 -12.47
CA GLN A 85 -2.60 -3.95 -12.84
C GLN A 85 -2.03 -5.12 -13.65
N GLU A 86 -1.06 -4.87 -14.53
CA GLU A 86 -0.35 -5.93 -15.27
C GLU A 86 0.38 -6.86 -14.31
N VAL A 87 1.14 -6.33 -13.35
CA VAL A 87 1.81 -7.15 -12.33
C VAL A 87 0.80 -7.92 -11.47
N MET A 88 -0.36 -7.34 -11.13
CA MET A 88 -1.42 -8.07 -10.42
C MET A 88 -1.93 -9.27 -11.21
N ARG A 89 -2.15 -9.10 -12.53
CA ARG A 89 -2.59 -10.18 -13.42
C ARG A 89 -1.55 -11.28 -13.54
N ASP A 90 -0.27 -10.93 -13.68
CA ASP A 90 0.84 -11.89 -13.74
C ASP A 90 1.00 -12.73 -12.47
N LYS A 91 0.51 -12.22 -11.34
CA LYS A 91 0.47 -12.93 -10.05
C LYS A 91 -0.83 -13.71 -9.82
N GLU A 92 -1.66 -13.87 -10.86
CA GLU A 92 -2.96 -14.53 -10.82
C GLU A 92 -3.93 -13.92 -9.77
N LEU A 93 -3.69 -12.67 -9.35
CA LEU A 93 -4.57 -11.95 -8.45
C LEU A 93 -5.74 -11.36 -9.24
N ASN A 94 -6.60 -12.25 -9.73
CA ASN A 94 -7.76 -11.86 -10.51
C ASN A 94 -8.79 -11.16 -9.61
N LEU A 95 -9.19 -9.95 -10.01
CA LEU A 95 -10.35 -9.28 -9.44
C LEU A 95 -11.60 -10.06 -9.87
N ARG A 96 -12.44 -10.47 -8.90
CA ARG A 96 -13.68 -11.22 -9.17
C ARG A 96 -14.84 -10.29 -9.50
N THR A 97 -14.62 -8.99 -9.27
CA THR A 97 -15.58 -7.90 -9.35
C THR A 97 -14.91 -6.85 -10.21
N ASP A 98 -15.62 -6.31 -11.20
CA ASP A 98 -15.07 -5.34 -12.14
C ASP A 98 -14.52 -4.12 -11.37
N ILE A 99 -13.38 -3.58 -11.81
CA ILE A 99 -12.70 -2.44 -11.14
C ILE A 99 -13.67 -1.25 -10.95
N TYR A 100 -14.57 -1.08 -11.92
CA TYR A 100 -15.61 -0.05 -11.89
C TYR A 100 -16.62 -0.25 -10.75
N GLU A 101 -16.97 -1.49 -10.40
CA GLU A 101 -17.96 -1.78 -9.37
C GLU A 101 -17.41 -1.49 -7.96
N ILE A 102 -16.09 -1.63 -7.77
CA ILE A 102 -15.40 -1.28 -6.52
C ILE A 102 -15.29 0.25 -6.37
N LEU A 103 -14.92 0.96 -7.46
CA LEU A 103 -14.82 2.42 -7.45
C LEU A 103 -16.18 3.09 -7.24
N LEU A 104 -17.27 2.47 -7.72
CA LEU A 104 -18.63 2.97 -7.51
C LEU A 104 -19.15 2.76 -6.09
N GLN A 105 -18.65 1.79 -5.32
CA GLN A 105 -19.08 1.58 -3.93
C GLN A 105 -18.60 2.71 -3.00
N ASP A 106 -17.43 3.29 -3.25
CA ASP A 106 -16.90 4.40 -2.44
C ASP A 106 -17.65 5.74 -2.68
N GLU A 107 -18.44 5.87 -3.74
CA GLU A 107 -19.29 7.06 -3.99
C GLU A 107 -20.68 6.99 -3.31
N VAL A 108 -21.07 5.82 -2.77
CA VAL A 108 -22.42 5.60 -2.21
C VAL A 108 -22.46 5.72 -0.68
N GLU A 109 -21.31 5.74 0.00
CA GLU A 109 -21.25 6.02 1.45
C GLU A 109 -21.01 7.52 1.72
N CYS A 110 -22.05 8.33 1.47
CA CYS A 110 -22.19 9.70 1.98
C CYS A 110 -22.71 9.70 3.42
#